data_AF-A0A8B9UGA1-F1
#
_entry.id   AF-A0A8B9UGA1-F1
#
_cell.length_a   1.000
_cell.length_b   1.000
_cell.length_c   1.000
_cell.angle_alpha   90.00
_cell.angle_beta   90.00
_cell.angle_gamma   90.00
#
_symmetry.space_group_name_H-M   'P 1'
#
loop_
_entity.id
_entity.type
_entity.pdbx_description
1 polymer ?
#
loop_
_entity_poly.entity_id
_entity_poly.type
_entity_poly.pdbx_seq_one_letter_code
_entity_poly.pdbx_strand_id
1 'polypeptide(L)'
;MACQRSTKLNLLRLAVLLIVALAGIKFLLRDSLTLELHRHIPKDSGFWGDTGDTSQGAGPRSQALELPVAKITAPRQGPGQQGPKDSSGTEMRLVHLDLKGAAPKVSYLEQLFPLLSRLGANGVLIEYEDMFPFKGELEVLRSPYAYSEEDIDWIQQLAELHKLEVVPLVQTFGHVEFILKHEKYQHLREVERFPNSFNPHVPDTLALLKSLLSQVMEKHRRSSWIHIGADEVFHLGEGMDSKSWMSHNRGDVGTMYLKHIKQVLGFIAARYQGLRALMWDDMLRKISTGALRESGIAKQVSPVVWFYAPDFEVEQIGQFLAKYAESGFEAVWFASAFKGTTGPAQAWPPLNHHVRNQLSWLRVMQAMPRFAPLRFQGIVLTGWQRYDHYSVLCELLPVGIPSLAACLQTLVHGGFMEETRRKVLDVLGFQSLQLEQGTCEGRGAFPGVEIYHMVEQVNGHLKESIQKALEEESGIKGWFSPYHRKHQFGNPRNMESFGSKLLKLHEDWESLVRELRAQLESIYFPDTVEEWMEENVNPYLDQLRDLVRDYRAIIRLNARPKAS
;
A
#
# COMPACT_ATOMS: atom_id res chain seq x y z
N MET A 1 68.20 -3.19 -22.09
CA MET A 1 67.43 -2.63 -20.94
C MET A 1 66.04 -2.06 -21.31
N ALA A 2 65.59 -2.08 -22.57
CA ALA A 2 64.26 -1.53 -22.94
C ALA A 2 63.08 -2.51 -22.77
N CYS A 3 63.32 -3.82 -22.90
CA CYS A 3 62.25 -4.84 -22.92
C CYS A 3 61.59 -5.07 -21.53
N GLN A 4 62.36 -4.98 -20.43
CA GLN A 4 61.84 -5.11 -19.05
C GLN A 4 60.98 -3.93 -18.59
N ARG A 5 61.09 -2.76 -19.25
CA ARG A 5 60.33 -1.55 -18.88
C ARG A 5 58.91 -1.58 -19.43
N SER A 6 58.73 -2.16 -20.63
CA SER A 6 57.43 -2.32 -21.30
C SER A 6 56.53 -3.34 -20.59
N THR A 7 57.09 -4.46 -20.14
CA THR A 7 56.36 -5.49 -19.37
C THR A 7 55.88 -4.97 -18.03
N LYS A 8 56.69 -4.17 -17.32
CA LYS A 8 56.29 -3.50 -16.07
C LYS A 8 55.15 -2.50 -16.29
N LEU A 9 55.15 -1.77 -17.41
CA LEU A 9 54.10 -0.80 -17.74
C LEU A 9 52.77 -1.49 -18.07
N ASN A 10 52.82 -2.63 -18.77
CA ASN A 10 51.63 -3.42 -19.06
C ASN A 10 51.04 -4.09 -17.81
N LEU A 11 51.88 -4.57 -16.89
CA LEU A 11 51.45 -5.05 -15.57
C LEU A 11 50.78 -3.95 -14.75
N LEU A 12 51.31 -2.72 -14.80
CA LEU A 12 50.72 -1.57 -14.11
C LEU A 12 49.34 -1.22 -14.68
N ARG A 13 49.18 -1.26 -16.01
CA ARG A 13 47.88 -1.03 -16.67
C ARG A 13 46.85 -2.09 -16.33
N LEU A 14 47.28 -3.36 -16.26
CA LEU A 14 46.40 -4.46 -15.86
C LEU A 14 45.95 -4.30 -14.39
N ALA A 15 46.86 -3.89 -13.51
CA ALA A 15 46.54 -3.62 -12.11
C ALA A 15 45.55 -2.45 -11.95
N VAL A 16 45.71 -1.37 -12.73
CA VAL A 16 44.77 -0.24 -12.73
C VAL A 16 43.40 -0.67 -13.26
N LEU A 17 43.33 -1.45 -14.34
CA LEU A 17 42.07 -1.99 -14.86
C LEU A 17 41.37 -2.89 -13.84
N LEU A 18 42.12 -3.71 -13.10
CA LEU A 18 41.58 -4.54 -12.03
C LEU A 18 41.02 -3.70 -10.87
N ILE A 19 41.70 -2.62 -10.50
CA ILE A 19 41.25 -1.68 -9.46
C ILE A 19 39.97 -0.97 -9.92
N VAL A 20 39.87 -0.55 -11.18
CA VAL A 20 38.67 0.09 -11.74
C VAL A 20 37.51 -0.90 -11.83
N ALA A 21 37.77 -2.15 -12.24
CA ALA A 21 36.76 -3.21 -12.25
C ALA A 21 36.27 -3.54 -10.83
N LEU A 22 37.17 -3.63 -9.86
CA LEU A 22 36.82 -3.80 -8.44
C LEU A 22 36.07 -2.60 -7.88
N ALA A 23 36.39 -1.37 -8.32
CA ALA A 23 35.65 -0.16 -7.95
C ALA A 23 34.25 -0.13 -8.59
N GLY A 24 34.10 -0.60 -9.83
CA GLY A 24 32.81 -0.76 -10.51
C GLY A 24 31.94 -1.84 -9.88
N ILE A 25 32.52 -3.00 -9.53
CA ILE A 25 31.85 -4.05 -8.75
C ILE A 25 31.48 -3.53 -7.36
N LYS A 26 32.36 -2.78 -6.70
CA LYS A 26 32.06 -2.12 -5.41
C LYS A 26 30.96 -1.07 -5.53
N PHE A 27 30.86 -0.35 -6.64
CA PHE A 27 29.81 0.62 -6.91
C PHE A 27 28.46 -0.08 -7.17
N LEU A 28 28.46 -1.14 -7.97
CA LEU A 28 27.25 -1.95 -8.23
C LEU A 28 26.77 -2.70 -6.97
N LEU A 29 27.70 -3.20 -6.15
CA LEU A 29 27.37 -3.79 -4.85
C LEU A 29 26.94 -2.72 -3.82
N ARG A 30 27.36 -1.46 -3.97
CA ARG A 30 26.96 -0.34 -3.08
C ARG A 30 25.47 0.02 -3.22
N ASP A 31 24.89 -0.10 -4.42
CA ASP A 31 23.44 0.06 -4.61
C ASP A 31 22.64 -1.13 -4.05
N SER A 32 23.26 -2.31 -3.93
CA SER A 32 22.62 -3.48 -3.32
C SER A 32 22.78 -3.54 -1.79
N LEU A 33 23.84 -2.91 -1.24
CA LEU A 33 24.13 -2.85 0.21
C LEU A 33 23.64 -1.58 0.91
N THR A 34 23.13 -0.59 0.17
CA THR A 34 22.54 0.64 0.77
C THR A 34 21.22 0.39 1.48
N LEU A 35 20.61 -0.78 1.30
CA LEU A 35 19.48 -1.27 2.10
C LEU A 35 19.86 -1.75 3.51
N GLU A 36 21.14 -1.94 3.85
CA GLU A 36 21.53 -2.63 5.10
C GLU A 36 22.47 -1.87 6.07
N LEU A 37 22.88 -0.61 5.80
CA LEU A 37 23.86 0.06 6.67
C LEU A 37 23.61 1.56 6.92
N HIS A 38 22.43 1.94 7.41
CA HIS A 38 22.24 3.23 8.10
C HIS A 38 22.54 3.12 9.61
N ARG A 39 23.80 2.84 9.96
CA ARG A 39 24.35 3.14 11.29
C ARG A 39 25.66 3.94 11.18
N HIS A 40 25.60 5.15 11.71
CA HIS A 40 26.65 6.11 12.09
C HIS A 40 27.33 7.01 11.02
N ILE A 41 26.91 8.28 11.08
CA ILE A 41 27.50 9.51 10.53
C ILE A 41 28.48 10.11 11.57
N PRO A 42 29.51 10.87 11.16
CA PRO A 42 30.07 11.93 11.98
C PRO A 42 29.79 13.35 11.43
N LYS A 43 29.13 14.15 12.29
CA LYS A 43 29.26 15.60 12.59
C LYS A 43 29.87 16.56 11.55
N ASP A 44 29.15 17.60 11.12
CA ASP A 44 29.08 18.95 11.73
C ASP A 44 28.40 20.01 10.81
N SER A 45 27.96 21.11 11.44
CA SER A 45 27.37 22.37 10.91
C SER A 45 25.88 22.32 10.55
N GLY A 46 24.94 23.11 11.12
CA GLY A 46 25.04 24.36 11.86
C GLY A 46 24.49 25.51 11.04
N PHE A 47 23.16 25.69 10.95
CA PHE A 47 22.58 26.93 10.39
C PHE A 47 21.11 27.11 10.79
N TRP A 48 20.87 27.93 11.82
CA TRP A 48 19.54 28.43 12.20
C TRP A 48 19.03 29.45 11.17
N GLY A 49 17.72 29.48 10.94
CA GLY A 49 17.03 30.51 10.20
C GLY A 49 15.59 30.65 10.70
N ASP A 50 15.38 31.67 11.51
CA ASP A 50 14.16 32.11 12.19
C ASP A 50 13.14 32.73 11.21
N THR A 51 11.99 33.17 11.75
CA THR A 51 10.80 33.83 11.15
C THR A 51 9.62 32.90 10.86
N GLY A 52 8.39 33.19 11.25
CA GLY A 52 7.80 34.35 11.91
C GLY A 52 6.27 34.26 11.82
N ASP A 53 5.58 34.66 12.89
CA ASP A 53 4.12 34.78 13.01
C ASP A 53 3.45 35.51 11.84
N THR A 54 2.26 35.06 11.41
CA THR A 54 0.98 35.77 11.64
C THR A 54 -0.20 35.19 10.85
N SER A 55 -1.36 35.26 11.51
CA SER A 55 -2.69 35.63 11.00
C SER A 55 -3.78 34.55 10.86
N GLN A 56 -4.84 34.85 11.62
CA GLN A 56 -6.17 34.27 11.68
C GLN A 56 -6.97 34.54 10.39
N GLY A 57 -7.90 33.65 10.05
CA GLY A 57 -8.85 33.87 8.96
C GLY A 57 -10.01 32.88 8.92
N ALA A 58 -11.08 33.26 9.63
CA ALA A 58 -12.48 32.83 9.54
C ALA A 58 -12.90 31.82 8.45
N GLY A 59 -13.53 30.72 8.89
CA GLY A 59 -14.28 29.80 8.02
C GLY A 59 -15.70 30.31 7.70
N PRO A 60 -16.32 29.81 6.61
CA PRO A 60 -17.75 29.95 6.38
C PRO A 60 -18.52 28.67 6.70
N ARG A 61 -19.56 28.83 7.51
CA ARG A 61 -20.69 27.91 7.72
C ARG A 61 -21.44 27.70 6.40
N SER A 62 -21.73 26.45 6.04
CA SER A 62 -22.75 26.11 5.04
C SER A 62 -23.82 25.21 5.68
N GLN A 63 -25.06 25.58 5.39
CA GLN A 63 -26.30 25.00 5.91
C GLN A 63 -26.63 23.67 5.21
N ALA A 64 -27.13 22.72 5.99
CA ALA A 64 -27.62 21.43 5.53
C ALA A 64 -28.90 21.58 4.69
N LEU A 65 -28.93 20.89 3.55
CA LEU A 65 -30.10 20.69 2.69
C LEU A 65 -30.48 19.21 2.75
N GLU A 66 -31.64 18.92 3.34
CA GLU A 66 -32.26 17.59 3.38
C GLU A 66 -32.84 17.23 2.01
N LEU A 67 -32.56 16.01 1.53
CA LEU A 67 -33.24 15.38 0.39
C LEU A 67 -33.84 14.02 0.81
N PRO A 68 -34.97 13.60 0.22
CA PRO A 68 -35.84 12.58 0.82
C PRO A 68 -35.37 11.15 0.50
N VAL A 69 -35.35 10.31 1.54
CA VAL A 69 -35.08 8.86 1.47
C VAL A 69 -36.21 8.12 0.75
N ALA A 70 -35.91 7.54 -0.41
CA ALA A 70 -36.79 6.59 -1.08
C ALA A 70 -36.69 5.20 -0.42
N LYS A 71 -37.80 4.72 0.13
CA LYS A 71 -37.93 3.37 0.72
C LYS A 71 -37.83 2.30 -0.38
N ILE A 72 -36.77 1.49 -0.35
CA ILE A 72 -36.69 0.23 -1.13
C ILE A 72 -37.16 -0.91 -0.21
N THR A 73 -38.35 -1.43 -0.50
CA THR A 73 -38.93 -2.61 0.15
C THR A 73 -38.27 -3.89 -0.34
N ALA A 74 -37.61 -4.63 0.55
CA ALA A 74 -37.15 -6.00 0.30
C ALA A 74 -38.33 -7.01 0.39
N PRO A 75 -38.36 -8.10 -0.40
CA PRO A 75 -39.44 -9.09 -0.32
C PRO A 75 -39.31 -9.97 0.93
N ARG A 76 -40.44 -10.16 1.63
CA ARG A 76 -40.59 -11.08 2.78
C ARG A 76 -40.50 -12.54 2.31
N GLN A 77 -39.60 -13.33 2.91
CA GLN A 77 -39.67 -14.80 2.89
C GLN A 77 -40.34 -15.32 4.18
N GLY A 78 -41.22 -16.31 4.03
CA GLY A 78 -42.05 -16.88 5.10
C GLY A 78 -41.29 -17.81 6.07
N PRO A 79 -41.93 -18.20 7.19
CA PRO A 79 -41.26 -18.87 8.29
C PRO A 79 -41.13 -20.38 8.04
N GLY A 80 -39.92 -20.91 8.14
CA GLY A 80 -39.69 -22.35 8.28
C GLY A 80 -38.67 -22.94 7.32
N GLN A 81 -37.41 -22.52 7.42
CA GLN A 81 -36.27 -23.41 7.17
C GLN A 81 -35.19 -23.11 8.21
N GLN A 82 -34.96 -24.07 9.10
CA GLN A 82 -33.81 -24.07 9.99
C GLN A 82 -32.55 -24.01 9.12
N GLY A 83 -31.83 -22.89 9.19
CA GLY A 83 -30.51 -22.78 8.58
C GLY A 83 -29.58 -23.86 9.16
N PRO A 84 -28.69 -24.45 8.35
CA PRO A 84 -27.78 -25.46 8.87
C PRO A 84 -26.86 -24.81 9.90
N LYS A 85 -26.81 -25.42 11.09
CA LYS A 85 -25.73 -25.19 12.06
C LYS A 85 -24.41 -25.42 11.35
N ASP A 86 -23.59 -24.36 11.20
CA ASP A 86 -22.31 -24.48 10.53
C ASP A 86 -21.27 -25.05 11.50
N SER A 87 -20.87 -26.28 11.20
CA SER A 87 -19.75 -26.99 11.81
C SER A 87 -18.88 -27.56 10.69
N SER A 88 -18.54 -26.74 9.68
CA SER A 88 -17.82 -27.15 8.47
C SER A 88 -16.55 -26.35 8.21
N GLY A 89 -15.48 -27.02 7.80
CA GLY A 89 -14.14 -26.47 7.58
C GLY A 89 -14.00 -25.63 6.31
N THR A 90 -14.69 -24.49 6.23
CA THR A 90 -14.43 -23.50 5.17
C THR A 90 -13.33 -22.54 5.64
N GLU A 91 -12.17 -22.59 4.99
CA GLU A 91 -11.05 -21.68 5.23
C GLU A 91 -11.42 -20.23 4.88
N MET A 92 -11.02 -19.27 5.71
CA MET A 92 -11.28 -17.85 5.47
C MET A 92 -10.45 -17.33 4.29
N ARG A 93 -11.05 -16.54 3.41
CA ARG A 93 -10.42 -15.85 2.29
C ARG A 93 -10.79 -14.38 2.40
N LEU A 94 -9.91 -13.63 3.05
CA LEU A 94 -10.10 -12.22 3.30
C LEU A 94 -9.44 -11.41 2.18
N VAL A 95 -10.13 -10.36 1.72
CA VAL A 95 -9.50 -9.31 0.92
C VAL A 95 -9.15 -8.16 1.85
N HIS A 96 -7.90 -7.76 1.89
CA HIS A 96 -7.47 -6.65 2.74
C HIS A 96 -7.64 -5.31 2.02
N LEU A 97 -8.22 -4.37 2.76
CA LEU A 97 -8.42 -2.99 2.38
C LEU A 97 -7.56 -2.15 3.32
N ASP A 98 -6.41 -1.73 2.82
CA ASP A 98 -5.61 -0.68 3.44
C ASP A 98 -6.27 0.67 3.13
N LEU A 99 -6.64 1.41 4.16
CA LEU A 99 -7.31 2.71 4.03
C LEU A 99 -6.36 3.89 4.20
N LYS A 100 -5.06 3.64 4.43
CA LYS A 100 -4.04 4.66 4.60
C LYS A 100 -3.85 5.50 3.34
N GLY A 101 -4.32 6.75 3.39
CA GLY A 101 -4.15 7.78 2.36
C GLY A 101 -5.01 7.64 1.09
N ALA A 102 -5.40 6.44 0.67
CA ALA A 102 -6.29 6.21 -0.49
C ALA A 102 -7.53 5.38 -0.13
N ALA A 103 -8.22 5.78 0.93
CA ALA A 103 -9.50 5.19 1.29
C ALA A 103 -10.57 5.51 0.21
N PRO A 104 -11.26 4.49 -0.34
CA PRO A 104 -12.37 4.73 -1.24
C PRO A 104 -13.59 5.28 -0.47
N LYS A 105 -14.44 6.07 -1.12
CA LYS A 105 -15.75 6.45 -0.58
C LYS A 105 -16.63 5.22 -0.39
N VAL A 106 -17.57 5.30 0.56
CA VAL A 106 -18.49 4.18 0.85
C VAL A 106 -19.32 3.78 -0.38
N SER A 107 -19.67 4.74 -1.25
CA SER A 107 -20.36 4.50 -2.53
C SER A 107 -19.60 3.56 -3.48
N TYR A 108 -18.27 3.51 -3.38
CA TYR A 108 -17.47 2.53 -4.13
C TYR A 108 -17.48 1.15 -3.44
N LEU A 109 -17.47 1.11 -2.11
CA LEU A 109 -17.58 -0.13 -1.35
C LEU A 109 -18.91 -0.86 -1.59
N GLU A 110 -20.01 -0.12 -1.79
CA GLU A 110 -21.32 -0.64 -2.20
C GLU A 110 -21.26 -1.45 -3.50
N GLN A 111 -20.37 -1.10 -4.42
CA GLN A 111 -20.17 -1.80 -5.69
C GLN A 111 -19.12 -2.91 -5.56
N LEU A 112 -18.08 -2.66 -4.76
CA LEU A 112 -16.95 -3.57 -4.56
C LEU A 112 -17.34 -4.84 -3.80
N PHE A 113 -18.04 -4.72 -2.66
CA PHE A 113 -18.37 -5.89 -1.83
C PHE A 113 -19.17 -6.98 -2.55
N PRO A 114 -20.19 -6.67 -3.38
CA PRO A 114 -20.83 -7.69 -4.22
C PRO A 114 -19.85 -8.37 -5.18
N LEU A 115 -18.89 -7.63 -5.75
CA LEU A 115 -17.85 -8.21 -6.61
C LEU A 115 -16.94 -9.16 -5.83
N LEU A 116 -16.47 -8.77 -4.65
CA LEU A 116 -15.61 -9.61 -3.79
C LEU A 116 -16.30 -10.92 -3.43
N SER A 117 -17.57 -10.84 -3.02
CA SER A 117 -18.40 -12.01 -2.70
C SER A 117 -18.58 -12.93 -3.92
N ARG A 118 -18.87 -12.35 -5.10
CA ARG A 118 -18.96 -13.11 -6.37
C ARG A 118 -17.64 -13.78 -6.76
N LEU A 119 -16.51 -13.17 -6.44
CA LEU A 119 -15.18 -13.75 -6.67
C LEU A 119 -14.79 -14.79 -5.60
N GLY A 120 -15.61 -15.01 -4.57
CA GLY A 120 -15.43 -16.08 -3.59
C GLY A 120 -14.72 -15.68 -2.29
N ALA A 121 -14.55 -14.37 -2.04
CA ALA A 121 -14.17 -13.88 -0.71
C ALA A 121 -15.32 -14.12 0.28
N ASN A 122 -14.98 -14.41 1.54
CA ASN A 122 -15.94 -14.54 2.64
C ASN A 122 -15.66 -13.54 3.79
N GLY A 123 -14.73 -12.62 3.58
CA GLY A 123 -14.54 -11.49 4.46
C GLY A 123 -13.60 -10.45 3.89
N VAL A 124 -13.49 -9.36 4.63
CA VAL A 124 -12.57 -8.25 4.37
C VAL A 124 -11.78 -7.95 5.63
N LEU A 125 -10.48 -7.74 5.48
CA LEU A 125 -9.60 -7.25 6.54
C LEU A 125 -9.43 -5.74 6.34
N ILE A 126 -9.98 -4.92 7.22
CA ILE A 126 -9.97 -3.47 7.05
C ILE A 126 -8.97 -2.84 8.02
N GLU A 127 -7.93 -2.23 7.47
CA GLU A 127 -6.94 -1.46 8.22
C GLU A 127 -7.32 0.01 8.18
N TYR A 128 -7.85 0.51 9.29
CA TYR A 128 -8.49 1.83 9.35
C TYR A 128 -7.52 2.99 9.55
N GLU A 129 -6.55 2.84 10.46
CA GLU A 129 -5.65 3.92 10.90
C GLU A 129 -6.38 5.26 11.12
N ASP A 130 -5.98 6.34 10.46
CA ASP A 130 -6.57 7.68 10.60
C ASP A 130 -7.91 7.87 9.87
N MET A 131 -8.40 6.86 9.15
CA MET A 131 -9.73 6.88 8.53
C MET A 131 -10.86 6.45 9.47
N PHE A 132 -10.54 5.97 10.67
CA PHE A 132 -11.56 5.64 11.68
C PHE A 132 -12.13 6.92 12.35
N PRO A 133 -13.44 7.02 12.63
CA PRO A 133 -14.07 8.14 13.34
C PRO A 133 -13.74 8.18 14.84
N PHE A 134 -12.47 8.31 15.20
CA PHE A 134 -12.06 8.45 16.59
C PHE A 134 -12.71 9.66 17.28
N LYS A 135 -13.00 9.52 18.58
CA LYS A 135 -13.67 10.54 19.39
C LYS A 135 -12.87 10.93 20.63
N GLY A 136 -13.22 12.08 21.17
CA GLY A 136 -12.66 12.61 22.41
C GLY A 136 -11.17 12.90 22.27
N GLU A 137 -10.35 12.41 23.20
CA GLU A 137 -8.91 12.64 23.16
C GLU A 137 -8.20 12.13 21.91
N LEU A 138 -8.80 11.15 21.21
CA LEU A 138 -8.27 10.54 19.99
C LEU A 138 -8.74 11.25 18.71
N GLU A 139 -9.58 12.29 18.82
CA GLU A 139 -10.12 13.02 17.68
C GLU A 139 -9.01 13.63 16.79
N VAL A 140 -7.89 14.00 17.41
CA VAL A 140 -6.70 14.53 16.74
C VAL A 140 -6.08 13.56 15.73
N LEU A 141 -6.34 12.25 15.87
CA LEU A 141 -5.79 11.21 15.01
C LEU A 141 -6.52 11.08 13.67
N ARG A 142 -7.70 11.67 13.53
CA ARG A 142 -8.52 11.50 12.33
C ARG A 142 -7.98 12.31 11.16
N SER A 143 -7.99 11.69 9.99
CA SER A 143 -7.96 12.43 8.74
C SER A 143 -9.15 13.40 8.66
N PRO A 144 -9.01 14.59 8.03
CA PRO A 144 -10.15 15.43 7.68
C PRO A 144 -11.20 14.71 6.82
N TYR A 145 -10.80 13.64 6.14
CA TYR A 145 -11.67 12.78 5.31
C TYR A 145 -12.02 11.45 5.97
N ALA A 146 -11.75 11.28 7.27
CA ALA A 146 -12.13 10.08 8.01
C ALA A 146 -13.62 9.78 7.82
N TYR A 147 -13.96 8.48 7.74
CA TYR A 147 -15.35 8.05 7.68
C TYR A 147 -16.13 8.54 8.88
N SER A 148 -17.43 8.77 8.72
CA SER A 148 -18.32 9.01 9.85
C SER A 148 -18.64 7.70 10.61
N GLU A 149 -19.27 7.80 11.76
CA GLU A 149 -19.75 6.60 12.46
C GLU A 149 -20.84 5.85 11.68
N GLU A 150 -21.69 6.60 10.99
CA GLU A 150 -22.73 6.08 10.11
C GLU A 150 -22.12 5.36 8.91
N ASP A 151 -21.02 5.88 8.36
CA ASP A 151 -20.26 5.21 7.31
C ASP A 151 -19.74 3.84 7.78
N ILE A 152 -19.15 3.76 8.98
CA ILE A 152 -18.68 2.48 9.56
C ILE A 152 -19.86 1.51 9.75
N ASP A 153 -20.98 1.99 10.31
CA ASP A 153 -22.18 1.17 10.50
C ASP A 153 -22.75 0.68 9.15
N TRP A 154 -22.65 1.51 8.10
CA TRP A 154 -23.08 1.16 6.75
C TRP A 154 -22.15 0.15 6.08
N ILE A 155 -20.84 0.31 6.19
CA ILE A 155 -19.84 -0.67 5.72
C ILE A 155 -20.12 -2.05 6.33
N GLN A 156 -20.41 -2.09 7.64
CA GLN A 156 -20.75 -3.33 8.34
C GLN A 156 -22.04 -3.99 7.81
N GLN A 157 -23.07 -3.20 7.49
CA GLN A 157 -24.32 -3.68 6.92
C GLN A 157 -24.14 -4.19 5.48
N LEU A 158 -23.35 -3.46 4.67
CA LEU A 158 -23.02 -3.86 3.30
C LEU A 158 -22.26 -5.18 3.28
N ALA A 159 -21.27 -5.34 4.15
CA ALA A 159 -20.50 -6.58 4.24
C ALA A 159 -21.41 -7.77 4.61
N GLU A 160 -22.29 -7.60 5.60
CA GLU A 160 -23.27 -8.61 5.99
C GLU A 160 -24.21 -9.00 4.85
N LEU A 161 -24.74 -8.02 4.10
CA LEU A 161 -25.61 -8.26 2.94
C LEU A 161 -24.93 -9.15 1.89
N HIS A 162 -23.61 -9.02 1.75
CA HIS A 162 -22.80 -9.79 0.82
C HIS A 162 -22.06 -10.98 1.44
N LYS A 163 -22.41 -11.35 2.69
CA LYS A 163 -21.83 -12.50 3.43
C LYS A 163 -20.31 -12.40 3.59
N LEU A 164 -19.83 -11.17 3.82
CA LEU A 164 -18.44 -10.87 4.13
C LEU A 164 -18.31 -10.57 5.62
N GLU A 165 -17.45 -11.30 6.33
CA GLU A 165 -17.04 -10.93 7.67
C GLU A 165 -16.07 -9.74 7.61
N VAL A 166 -16.31 -8.70 8.43
CA VAL A 166 -15.39 -7.55 8.55
C VAL A 166 -14.47 -7.78 9.73
N VAL A 167 -13.18 -7.99 9.44
CA VAL A 167 -12.13 -8.10 10.45
C VAL A 167 -11.40 -6.76 10.55
N PRO A 168 -11.49 -6.03 11.69
CA PRO A 168 -10.71 -4.82 11.87
C PRO A 168 -9.23 -5.15 12.11
N LEU A 169 -8.34 -4.44 11.42
CA LEU A 169 -6.92 -4.37 11.71
C LEU A 169 -6.62 -3.06 12.42
N VAL A 170 -6.01 -3.16 13.60
CA VAL A 170 -5.53 -2.02 14.39
C VAL A 170 -4.04 -2.20 14.62
N GLN A 171 -3.22 -1.25 14.19
CA GLN A 171 -1.80 -1.26 14.49
C GLN A 171 -1.54 -0.97 15.97
N THR A 172 -0.85 -1.90 16.65
CA THR A 172 -0.66 -1.85 18.12
C THR A 172 0.80 -1.73 18.55
N PHE A 173 1.76 -1.68 17.63
CA PHE A 173 3.16 -1.57 18.00
C PHE A 173 4.02 -0.83 16.97
N GLY A 174 4.23 -1.42 15.79
CA GLY A 174 4.79 -0.77 14.60
C GLY A 174 3.69 -0.16 13.74
N HIS A 175 4.07 0.53 12.65
CA HIS A 175 3.17 1.22 11.73
C HIS A 175 2.14 2.14 12.41
N VAL A 176 2.59 2.88 13.42
CA VAL A 176 1.76 3.79 14.22
C VAL A 176 2.10 5.25 13.93
N GLU A 177 2.65 5.54 12.74
CA GLU A 177 3.02 6.88 12.30
C GLU A 177 1.82 7.83 12.33
N PHE A 178 0.61 7.33 12.00
CA PHE A 178 -0.63 8.11 12.05
C PHE A 178 -0.91 8.67 13.45
N ILE A 179 -0.40 8.01 14.49
CA ILE A 179 -0.49 8.45 15.89
C ILE A 179 0.72 9.31 16.24
N LEU A 180 1.91 8.76 16.00
CA LEU A 180 3.16 9.31 16.51
C LEU A 180 3.62 10.53 15.73
N LYS A 181 3.02 10.87 14.57
CA LYS A 181 3.24 12.13 13.84
C LYS A 181 2.76 13.36 14.63
N HIS A 182 1.79 13.20 15.53
CA HIS A 182 1.24 14.28 16.33
C HIS A 182 2.11 14.59 17.54
N GLU A 183 2.40 15.87 17.78
CA GLU A 183 3.21 16.36 18.91
C GLU A 183 2.71 15.81 20.27
N LYS A 184 1.39 15.74 20.45
CA LYS A 184 0.74 15.15 21.64
C LYS A 184 1.26 13.75 22.00
N TYR A 185 1.61 12.93 21.01
CA TYR A 185 2.02 11.53 21.20
C TYR A 185 3.51 11.29 20.92
N GLN A 186 4.30 12.33 20.64
CA GLN A 186 5.73 12.20 20.33
C GLN A 186 6.51 11.51 21.45
N HIS A 187 6.15 11.77 22.72
CA HIS A 187 6.78 11.16 23.89
C HIS A 187 6.57 9.63 24.00
N LEU A 188 5.67 9.06 23.20
CA LEU A 188 5.39 7.61 23.17
C LEU A 188 6.28 6.85 22.16
N ARG A 189 7.15 7.53 21.40
CA ARG A 189 8.02 6.89 20.41
C ARG A 189 9.12 6.07 21.07
N GLU A 190 9.43 4.89 20.52
CA GLU A 190 10.58 4.06 20.93
C GLU A 190 11.89 4.83 20.73
N VAL A 191 12.06 5.43 19.56
CA VAL A 191 13.16 6.35 19.28
C VAL A 191 12.56 7.71 19.01
N GLU A 192 12.92 8.72 19.80
CA GLU A 192 12.35 10.08 19.75
C GLU A 192 12.22 10.67 18.34
N ARG A 193 13.23 10.42 17.49
CA ARG A 193 13.30 10.90 16.11
C ARG A 193 12.38 10.16 15.13
N PHE A 194 11.96 8.94 15.43
CA PHE A 194 11.27 8.06 14.50
C PHE A 194 9.82 7.82 14.94
N PRO A 195 8.81 8.20 14.13
CA PRO A 195 7.41 8.03 14.47
C PRO A 195 6.87 6.63 14.16
N ASN A 196 7.72 5.62 14.02
CA ASN A 196 7.32 4.31 13.48
C ASN A 196 6.78 3.33 14.54
N SER A 197 7.23 3.44 15.79
CA SER A 197 6.93 2.44 16.80
C SER A 197 6.80 3.00 18.20
N PHE A 198 5.90 2.41 18.98
CA PHE A 198 5.71 2.76 20.38
C PHE A 198 6.89 2.32 21.26
N ASN A 199 7.19 3.11 22.29
CA ASN A 199 7.99 2.69 23.43
C ASN A 199 7.10 1.84 24.37
N PRO A 200 7.41 0.54 24.58
CA PRO A 200 6.59 -0.35 25.39
C PRO A 200 6.74 -0.12 26.91
N HIS A 201 7.66 0.76 27.33
CA HIS A 201 7.91 1.06 28.75
C HIS A 201 7.14 2.28 29.26
N VAL A 202 6.59 3.11 28.37
CA VAL A 202 5.78 4.26 28.76
C VAL A 202 4.35 3.79 29.08
N PRO A 203 3.83 3.99 30.30
CA PRO A 203 2.49 3.50 30.68
C PRO A 203 1.37 4.03 29.78
N ASP A 204 1.52 5.27 29.30
CA ASP A 204 0.55 5.95 28.45
C ASP A 204 0.38 5.28 27.09
N THR A 205 1.40 4.55 26.60
CA THR A 205 1.30 3.70 25.40
C THR A 205 0.16 2.69 25.55
N LEU A 206 0.14 1.93 26.65
CA LEU A 206 -0.88 0.91 26.86
C LEU A 206 -2.26 1.54 27.13
N ALA A 207 -2.32 2.70 27.79
CA ALA A 207 -3.56 3.43 28.01
C ALA A 207 -4.18 3.90 26.67
N LEU A 208 -3.35 4.45 25.78
CA LEU A 208 -3.73 4.87 24.44
C LEU A 208 -4.26 3.68 23.61
N LEU A 209 -3.50 2.58 23.56
CA LEU A 209 -3.89 1.37 22.82
C LEU A 209 -5.22 0.80 23.30
N LYS A 210 -5.46 0.77 24.61
CA LYS A 210 -6.75 0.34 25.18
C LYS A 210 -7.90 1.21 24.69
N SER A 211 -7.70 2.52 24.57
CA SER A 211 -8.73 3.45 24.07
C SER A 211 -8.99 3.25 22.57
N LEU A 212 -7.93 3.14 21.76
CA LEU A 212 -8.02 2.85 20.31
C LEU A 212 -8.78 1.54 20.05
N LEU A 213 -8.33 0.45 20.65
CA LEU A 213 -8.96 -0.87 20.52
C LEU A 213 -10.41 -0.86 21.01
N SER A 214 -10.71 -0.10 22.07
CA SER A 214 -12.08 0.01 22.57
C SER A 214 -13.02 0.66 21.56
N GLN A 215 -12.62 1.79 20.96
CA GLN A 215 -13.45 2.50 19.99
C GLN A 215 -13.66 1.67 18.72
N VAL A 216 -12.60 1.04 18.19
CA VAL A 216 -12.72 0.19 16.99
C VAL A 216 -13.62 -1.02 17.25
N MET A 217 -13.40 -1.74 18.37
CA MET A 217 -14.19 -2.94 18.68
C MET A 217 -15.63 -2.63 19.06
N GLU A 218 -15.92 -1.42 19.56
CA GLU A 218 -17.29 -0.97 19.80
C GLU A 218 -18.10 -0.88 18.50
N LYS A 219 -17.46 -0.56 17.38
CA LYS A 219 -18.06 -0.59 16.03
C LYS A 219 -18.00 -1.96 15.36
N HIS A 220 -17.21 -2.90 15.88
CA HIS A 220 -17.00 -4.25 15.33
C HIS A 220 -17.46 -5.38 16.27
N ARG A 221 -18.55 -5.16 17.02
CA ARG A 221 -19.07 -6.11 18.03
C ARG A 221 -19.45 -7.49 17.48
N ARG A 222 -19.69 -7.60 16.17
CA ARG A 222 -20.07 -8.84 15.49
C ARG A 222 -18.89 -9.59 14.87
N SER A 223 -17.70 -9.00 14.86
CA SER A 223 -16.51 -9.66 14.31
C SER A 223 -16.09 -10.82 15.21
N SER A 224 -15.77 -11.97 14.62
CA SER A 224 -15.16 -13.09 15.33
C SER A 224 -13.65 -12.91 15.50
N TRP A 225 -13.08 -11.94 14.79
CA TRP A 225 -11.64 -11.72 14.67
C TRP A 225 -11.23 -10.26 14.90
N ILE A 226 -10.01 -10.07 15.35
CA ILE A 226 -9.30 -8.78 15.31
C ILE A 226 -7.87 -9.05 14.85
N HIS A 227 -7.34 -8.21 13.98
CA HIS A 227 -5.93 -8.21 13.64
C HIS A 227 -5.21 -7.09 14.40
N ILE A 228 -4.20 -7.41 15.20
CA ILE A 228 -3.52 -6.43 16.07
C ILE A 228 -2.26 -5.82 15.42
N GLY A 229 -2.00 -6.15 14.16
CA GLY A 229 -0.83 -5.70 13.40
C GLY A 229 0.45 -6.24 14.05
N ALA A 230 1.25 -5.31 14.57
CA ALA A 230 2.46 -5.54 15.36
C ALA A 230 3.65 -6.11 14.58
N ASP A 231 3.65 -5.84 13.27
CA ASP A 231 4.73 -6.01 12.32
C ASP A 231 5.79 -4.91 12.44
N GLU A 232 6.97 -5.21 11.87
CA GLU A 232 7.99 -4.21 11.48
C GLU A 232 8.32 -3.17 12.55
N VAL A 233 8.45 -3.62 13.81
CA VAL A 233 8.84 -2.77 14.95
C VAL A 233 10.34 -2.48 14.91
N PHE A 234 10.76 -1.79 13.86
CA PHE A 234 12.15 -1.41 13.62
C PHE A 234 12.66 -0.52 14.75
N HIS A 235 13.93 -0.67 15.09
CA HIS A 235 14.61 0.05 16.17
C HIS A 235 14.12 -0.24 17.61
N LEU A 236 13.29 -1.29 17.81
CA LEU A 236 12.97 -1.75 19.16
C LEU A 236 14.24 -2.09 19.94
N GLY A 237 14.40 -1.50 21.13
CA GLY A 237 15.61 -1.63 21.95
C GLY A 237 16.58 -0.45 21.79
N GLU A 238 16.34 0.49 20.88
CA GLU A 238 17.25 1.62 20.67
C GLU A 238 16.90 2.85 21.52
N GLY A 239 15.68 2.91 22.07
CA GLY A 239 15.24 3.92 23.03
C GLY A 239 16.00 3.86 24.35
N MET A 240 16.05 4.98 25.08
CA MET A 240 16.77 5.03 26.37
C MET A 240 16.15 4.10 27.42
N ASP A 241 14.82 4.06 27.51
CA ASP A 241 14.11 3.16 28.42
C ASP A 241 14.34 1.69 28.04
N SER A 242 14.25 1.39 26.75
CA SER A 242 14.45 0.04 26.21
C SER A 242 15.90 -0.44 26.40
N LYS A 243 16.89 0.44 26.22
CA LYS A 243 18.31 0.17 26.56
C LYS A 243 18.49 -0.12 28.05
N SER A 244 17.86 0.68 28.92
CA SER A 244 17.90 0.47 30.37
C SER A 244 17.22 -0.84 30.78
N TRP A 245 16.09 -1.18 30.18
CA TRP A 245 15.43 -2.45 30.42
C TRP A 245 16.30 -3.63 29.98
N MET A 246 16.91 -3.54 28.79
CA MET A 246 17.77 -4.58 28.23
C MET A 246 19.02 -4.85 29.08
N SER A 247 19.63 -3.83 29.70
CA SER A 247 20.79 -4.03 30.57
C SER A 247 20.48 -4.93 31.77
N HIS A 248 19.22 -4.98 32.19
CA HIS A 248 18.73 -5.84 33.28
C HIS A 248 18.13 -7.17 32.78
N ASN A 249 17.90 -7.32 31.47
CA ASN A 249 17.21 -8.47 30.87
C ASN A 249 18.03 -9.12 29.74
N ARG A 250 19.37 -9.09 29.86
CA ARG A 250 20.33 -9.78 28.96
C ARG A 250 20.21 -9.38 27.48
N GLY A 251 19.69 -8.18 27.18
CA GLY A 251 19.54 -7.72 25.80
C GLY A 251 18.46 -8.44 24.98
N ASP A 252 17.51 -9.14 25.61
CA ASP A 252 16.51 -9.91 24.89
C ASP A 252 15.34 -9.03 24.38
N VAL A 253 15.51 -8.49 23.17
CA VAL A 253 14.48 -7.73 22.45
C VAL A 253 13.23 -8.57 22.17
N GLY A 254 13.38 -9.88 21.95
CA GLY A 254 12.25 -10.79 21.71
C GLY A 254 11.33 -10.87 22.91
N THR A 255 11.90 -11.01 24.12
CA THR A 255 11.11 -11.00 25.36
C THR A 255 10.43 -9.64 25.60
N MET A 256 11.08 -8.52 25.26
CA MET A 256 10.46 -7.20 25.32
C MET A 256 9.24 -7.11 24.41
N TYR A 257 9.38 -7.54 23.16
CA TYR A 257 8.29 -7.59 22.19
C TYR A 257 7.12 -8.45 22.70
N LEU A 258 7.42 -9.69 23.14
CA LEU A 258 6.40 -10.61 23.65
C LEU A 258 5.65 -10.08 24.89
N LYS A 259 6.34 -9.33 25.75
CA LYS A 259 5.71 -8.71 26.93
C LYS A 259 4.67 -7.67 26.53
N HIS A 260 4.98 -6.82 25.54
CA HIS A 260 4.03 -5.85 24.99
C HIS A 260 2.81 -6.55 24.37
N ILE A 261 3.04 -7.52 23.49
CA ILE A 261 1.98 -8.30 22.85
C ILE A 261 1.08 -8.98 23.89
N LYS A 262 1.66 -9.55 24.95
CA LYS A 262 0.89 -10.17 26.04
C LYS A 262 -0.01 -9.18 26.78
N GLN A 263 0.40 -7.93 26.94
CA GLN A 263 -0.44 -6.89 27.56
C GLN A 263 -1.62 -6.51 26.66
N VAL A 264 -1.37 -6.36 25.35
CA VAL A 264 -2.42 -6.06 24.35
C VAL A 264 -3.43 -7.21 24.29
N LEU A 265 -2.96 -8.45 24.10
CA LEU A 265 -3.82 -9.64 24.07
C LEU A 265 -4.57 -9.86 25.39
N GLY A 266 -3.92 -9.62 26.52
CA GLY A 266 -4.56 -9.72 27.84
C GLY A 266 -5.72 -8.74 28.01
N PHE A 267 -5.59 -7.51 27.49
CA PHE A 267 -6.70 -6.56 27.45
C PHE A 267 -7.85 -7.06 26.57
N ILE A 268 -7.54 -7.52 25.35
CA ILE A 268 -8.54 -8.02 24.41
C ILE A 268 -9.31 -9.20 25.00
N ALA A 269 -8.60 -10.21 25.51
CA ALA A 269 -9.19 -11.41 26.10
C ALA A 269 -10.05 -11.11 27.33
N ALA A 270 -9.67 -10.12 28.15
CA ALA A 270 -10.44 -9.72 29.32
C ALA A 270 -11.75 -8.99 28.95
N ARG A 271 -11.76 -8.25 27.83
CA ARG A 271 -12.87 -7.34 27.48
C ARG A 271 -13.83 -7.90 26.43
N TYR A 272 -13.35 -8.77 25.54
CA TYR A 272 -14.08 -9.29 24.37
C TYR A 272 -14.06 -10.82 24.35
N GLN A 273 -15.00 -11.42 25.08
CA GLN A 273 -15.10 -12.88 25.16
C GLN A 273 -15.39 -13.50 23.79
N GLY A 274 -14.64 -14.54 23.44
CA GLY A 274 -14.79 -15.27 22.17
C GLY A 274 -14.12 -14.62 20.96
N LEU A 275 -13.58 -13.40 21.10
CA LEU A 275 -12.83 -12.74 20.03
C LEU A 275 -11.47 -13.40 19.83
N ARG A 276 -11.13 -13.69 18.59
CA ARG A 276 -9.87 -14.36 18.21
C ARG A 276 -8.90 -13.34 17.62
N ALA A 277 -7.66 -13.33 18.09
CA ALA A 277 -6.66 -12.38 17.61
C ALA A 277 -5.81 -12.97 16.49
N LEU A 278 -5.47 -12.12 15.52
CA LEU A 278 -4.49 -12.32 14.47
C LEU A 278 -3.35 -11.32 14.63
N MET A 279 -2.13 -11.70 14.26
CA MET A 279 -0.99 -10.78 14.20
C MET A 279 -0.06 -11.15 13.06
N TRP A 280 0.67 -10.18 12.51
CA TRP A 280 1.73 -10.47 11.55
C TRP A 280 2.88 -11.23 12.22
N ASP A 281 3.51 -12.15 11.48
CA ASP A 281 4.44 -13.11 12.06
C ASP A 281 5.92 -12.68 12.06
N ASP A 282 6.28 -11.66 11.29
CA ASP A 282 7.68 -11.29 10.97
C ASP A 282 8.54 -11.07 12.22
N MET A 283 8.01 -10.36 13.20
CA MET A 283 8.70 -10.15 14.48
C MET A 283 8.90 -11.46 15.27
N LEU A 284 8.01 -12.45 15.11
CA LEU A 284 8.14 -13.76 15.76
C LEU A 284 9.25 -14.62 15.14
N ARG A 285 9.61 -14.39 13.87
CA ARG A 285 10.58 -15.23 13.12
C ARG A 285 11.96 -15.28 13.79
N LYS A 286 12.39 -14.20 14.44
CA LYS A 286 13.71 -14.10 15.12
C LYS A 286 13.69 -14.56 16.59
N ILE A 287 12.53 -14.76 17.19
CA ILE A 287 12.37 -15.14 18.61
C ILE A 287 12.53 -16.66 18.79
N SER A 288 13.20 -17.14 19.83
CA SER A 288 13.37 -18.59 20.03
C SER A 288 12.04 -19.31 20.32
N THR A 289 11.96 -20.60 19.99
CA THR A 289 10.79 -21.45 20.30
C THR A 289 10.50 -21.51 21.80
N GLY A 290 11.55 -21.56 22.63
CA GLY A 290 11.44 -21.51 24.09
C GLY A 290 10.78 -20.23 24.58
N ALA A 291 11.27 -19.07 24.14
CA ALA A 291 10.71 -17.77 24.52
C ALA A 291 9.25 -17.60 24.06
N LEU A 292 8.91 -18.05 22.84
CA LEU A 292 7.53 -18.06 22.35
C LEU A 292 6.62 -18.91 23.24
N ARG A 293 7.05 -20.12 23.61
CA ARG A 293 6.29 -21.02 24.49
C ARG A 293 6.10 -20.44 25.89
N GLU A 294 7.17 -19.91 26.49
CA GLU A 294 7.16 -19.33 27.84
C GLU A 294 6.29 -18.07 27.93
N SER A 295 6.22 -17.27 26.85
CA SER A 295 5.37 -16.08 26.81
C SER A 295 3.89 -16.41 27.01
N GLY A 296 3.44 -17.56 26.50
CA GLY A 296 2.05 -18.01 26.50
C GLY A 296 1.16 -17.34 25.46
N ILE A 297 1.70 -16.54 24.52
CA ILE A 297 0.89 -15.87 23.48
C ILE A 297 0.28 -16.86 22.48
N ALA A 298 0.89 -18.03 22.30
CA ALA A 298 0.49 -19.01 21.29
C ALA A 298 -0.95 -19.54 21.47
N LYS A 299 -1.52 -19.40 22.67
CA LYS A 299 -2.92 -19.75 23.00
C LYS A 299 -3.91 -18.61 22.77
N GLN A 300 -3.44 -17.40 22.51
CA GLN A 300 -4.24 -16.17 22.46
C GLN A 300 -4.30 -15.54 21.07
N VAL A 301 -3.31 -15.82 20.21
CA VAL A 301 -3.19 -15.21 18.88
C VAL A 301 -2.75 -16.23 17.84
N SER A 302 -3.25 -16.10 16.62
CA SER A 302 -2.76 -16.85 15.46
C SER A 302 -1.83 -15.98 14.60
N PRO A 303 -0.62 -16.45 14.26
CA PRO A 303 0.28 -15.73 13.37
C PRO A 303 -0.27 -15.77 11.93
N VAL A 304 -0.17 -14.64 11.25
CA VAL A 304 -0.44 -14.47 9.82
C VAL A 304 0.91 -14.39 9.11
N VAL A 305 1.28 -15.48 8.44
CA VAL A 305 2.57 -15.60 7.75
C VAL A 305 2.50 -14.92 6.40
N TRP A 306 3.26 -13.86 6.22
CA TRP A 306 3.27 -13.07 4.99
C TRP A 306 4.58 -13.23 4.20
N PHE A 307 4.47 -13.38 2.89
CA PHE A 307 5.61 -13.50 1.98
C PHE A 307 5.15 -13.21 0.56
N TYR A 308 5.72 -12.17 -0.05
CA TYR A 308 5.18 -11.57 -1.29
C TYR A 308 6.03 -11.83 -2.53
N ALA A 309 7.19 -12.48 -2.39
CA ALA A 309 7.98 -12.91 -3.54
C ALA A 309 7.21 -13.95 -4.37
N PRO A 310 7.40 -14.01 -5.70
CA PRO A 310 6.85 -15.07 -6.52
C PRO A 310 7.73 -16.32 -6.42
N ASP A 311 7.18 -17.47 -6.81
CA ASP A 311 7.91 -18.76 -6.99
C ASP A 311 8.74 -19.23 -5.80
N PHE A 312 8.35 -18.88 -4.58
CA PHE A 312 9.04 -19.38 -3.40
C PHE A 312 8.71 -20.85 -3.14
N GLU A 313 9.64 -21.52 -2.48
CA GLU A 313 9.56 -22.94 -2.16
C GLU A 313 8.89 -23.16 -0.80
N VAL A 314 8.17 -24.27 -0.68
CA VAL A 314 7.43 -24.63 0.54
C VAL A 314 8.35 -24.70 1.75
N GLU A 315 9.59 -25.14 1.56
CA GLU A 315 10.61 -25.29 2.60
C GLU A 315 10.96 -23.96 3.28
N GLN A 316 10.92 -22.84 2.55
CA GLN A 316 11.21 -21.52 3.10
C GLN A 316 10.18 -21.13 4.16
N ILE A 317 8.89 -21.35 3.87
CA ILE A 317 7.80 -21.08 4.82
C ILE A 317 7.71 -22.19 5.86
N GLY A 318 7.96 -23.44 5.48
CA GLY A 318 7.86 -24.62 6.34
C GLY A 318 8.73 -24.56 7.59
N GLN A 319 9.89 -23.88 7.54
CA GLN A 319 10.72 -23.63 8.73
C GLN A 319 9.98 -22.81 9.79
N PHE A 320 9.25 -21.77 9.38
CA PHE A 320 8.43 -20.97 10.29
C PHE A 320 7.23 -21.77 10.81
N LEU A 321 6.59 -22.56 9.96
CA LEU A 321 5.44 -23.39 10.36
C LEU A 321 5.82 -24.46 11.39
N ALA A 322 6.93 -25.16 11.18
CA ALA A 322 7.46 -26.13 12.14
C ALA A 322 7.76 -25.44 13.48
N LYS A 323 8.43 -24.29 13.44
CA LYS A 323 8.70 -23.47 14.62
C LYS A 323 7.43 -23.04 15.36
N TYR A 324 6.38 -22.62 14.65
CA TYR A 324 5.12 -22.22 15.28
C TYR A 324 4.37 -23.40 15.88
N ALA A 325 4.35 -24.56 15.21
CA ALA A 325 3.83 -25.80 15.78
C ALA A 325 4.58 -26.18 17.07
N GLU A 326 5.91 -26.15 17.04
CA GLU A 326 6.77 -26.41 18.21
C GLU A 326 6.58 -25.37 19.32
N SER A 327 6.28 -24.12 18.98
CA SER A 327 6.05 -23.06 19.97
C SER A 327 4.67 -23.17 20.65
N GLY A 328 3.80 -24.07 20.16
CA GLY A 328 2.49 -24.35 20.73
C GLY A 328 1.35 -23.54 20.10
N PHE A 329 1.55 -22.93 18.92
CA PHE A 329 0.45 -22.32 18.18
C PHE A 329 -0.46 -23.41 17.62
N GLU A 330 -1.77 -23.26 17.79
CA GLU A 330 -2.76 -24.25 17.32
C GLU A 330 -3.21 -24.00 15.87
N ALA A 331 -3.03 -22.77 15.40
CA ALA A 331 -3.44 -22.37 14.07
C ALA A 331 -2.56 -21.27 13.48
N VAL A 332 -2.57 -21.21 12.15
CA VAL A 332 -1.83 -20.25 11.33
C VAL A 332 -2.72 -19.71 10.22
N TRP A 333 -2.44 -18.48 9.84
CA TRP A 333 -3.00 -17.81 8.69
C TRP A 333 -1.89 -17.46 7.71
N PHE A 334 -2.24 -17.19 6.46
CA PHE A 334 -1.30 -16.76 5.44
C PHE A 334 -1.67 -15.39 4.88
N ALA A 335 -0.71 -14.71 4.27
CA ALA A 335 -0.97 -13.52 3.49
C ALA A 335 -0.20 -13.53 2.17
N SER A 336 -0.97 -13.53 1.08
CA SER A 336 -0.51 -13.21 -0.27
C SER A 336 -0.81 -11.75 -0.59
N ALA A 337 -0.45 -11.28 -1.78
CA ALA A 337 -0.75 -9.92 -2.19
C ALA A 337 -1.30 -9.86 -3.61
N PHE A 338 -2.19 -8.91 -3.88
CA PHE A 338 -2.69 -8.60 -5.23
C PHE A 338 -2.22 -7.25 -5.77
N LYS A 339 -1.67 -6.38 -4.92
CA LYS A 339 -1.01 -5.11 -5.26
C LYS A 339 -0.15 -4.60 -4.09
N GLY A 340 0.64 -3.54 -4.29
CA GLY A 340 1.28 -2.78 -3.22
C GLY A 340 2.47 -3.46 -2.55
N THR A 341 3.07 -4.48 -3.16
CA THR A 341 4.21 -5.24 -2.59
C THR A 341 5.43 -5.33 -3.51
N THR A 342 5.39 -4.63 -4.64
CA THR A 342 6.39 -4.71 -5.72
C THR A 342 7.20 -3.42 -5.87
N GLY A 343 6.87 -2.39 -5.09
CA GLY A 343 7.63 -1.15 -5.00
C GLY A 343 6.82 -0.04 -4.31
N PRO A 344 7.48 0.92 -3.63
CA PRO A 344 6.80 2.00 -2.90
C PRO A 344 6.18 3.08 -3.79
N ALA A 345 6.53 3.11 -5.08
CA ALA A 345 5.98 4.06 -6.06
C ALA A 345 5.44 3.31 -7.30
N GLN A 346 4.94 2.09 -7.10
CA GLN A 346 4.40 1.28 -8.18
C GLN A 346 3.02 1.83 -8.58
N ALA A 347 2.83 2.18 -9.86
CA ALA A 347 1.55 2.68 -10.37
C ALA A 347 0.69 1.60 -11.03
N TRP A 348 1.31 0.51 -11.50
CA TRP A 348 0.63 -0.56 -12.26
C TRP A 348 0.93 -1.95 -11.69
N PRO A 349 -0.08 -2.79 -11.39
CA PRO A 349 0.15 -4.09 -10.75
C PRO A 349 0.82 -5.09 -11.70
N PRO A 350 1.95 -5.71 -11.32
CA PRO A 350 2.54 -6.81 -12.09
C PRO A 350 1.72 -8.08 -11.90
N LEU A 351 0.70 -8.27 -12.73
CA LEU A 351 -0.32 -9.32 -12.55
C LEU A 351 0.28 -10.74 -12.47
N ASN A 352 1.24 -11.09 -13.35
CA ASN A 352 1.90 -12.40 -13.30
C ASN A 352 2.64 -12.65 -11.99
N HIS A 353 3.28 -11.62 -11.42
CA HIS A 353 3.98 -11.72 -10.13
C HIS A 353 3.02 -12.14 -9.02
N HIS A 354 1.87 -11.49 -8.93
CA HIS A 354 0.87 -11.78 -7.89
C HIS A 354 0.22 -13.16 -8.08
N VAL A 355 -0.08 -13.56 -9.32
CA VAL A 355 -0.57 -14.93 -9.60
C VAL A 355 0.47 -15.99 -9.22
N ARG A 356 1.76 -15.78 -9.50
CA ARG A 356 2.85 -16.72 -9.13
C ARG A 356 3.09 -16.76 -7.62
N ASN A 357 2.95 -15.63 -6.92
CA ASN A 357 2.92 -15.60 -5.45
C ASN A 357 1.75 -16.44 -4.93
N GLN A 358 0.57 -16.30 -5.52
CA GLN A 358 -0.62 -17.04 -5.10
C GLN A 358 -0.50 -18.56 -5.31
N LEU A 359 0.08 -18.98 -6.44
CA LEU A 359 0.38 -20.39 -6.72
C LEU A 359 1.38 -20.97 -5.71
N SER A 360 2.35 -20.19 -5.26
CA SER A 360 3.31 -20.62 -4.24
C SER A 360 2.64 -20.82 -2.88
N TRP A 361 1.72 -19.93 -2.50
CA TRP A 361 0.90 -20.10 -1.30
C TRP A 361 0.00 -21.33 -1.35
N LEU A 362 -0.59 -21.65 -2.52
CA LEU A 362 -1.36 -22.89 -2.69
C LEU A 362 -0.52 -24.14 -2.41
N ARG A 363 0.75 -24.17 -2.85
CA ARG A 363 1.67 -25.28 -2.54
C ARG A 363 1.93 -25.38 -1.03
N VAL A 364 2.06 -24.26 -0.32
CA VAL A 364 2.19 -24.25 1.14
C VAL A 364 0.92 -24.78 1.82
N MET A 365 -0.26 -24.32 1.40
CA MET A 365 -1.54 -24.80 1.93
C MET A 365 -1.69 -26.31 1.75
N GLN A 366 -1.35 -26.85 0.58
CA GLN A 366 -1.37 -28.29 0.31
C GLN A 366 -0.38 -29.07 1.18
N ALA A 367 0.73 -28.45 1.60
CA ALA A 367 1.73 -29.04 2.46
C ALA A 367 1.40 -28.97 3.96
N MET A 368 0.32 -28.29 4.37
CA MET A 368 -0.06 -28.12 5.78
C MET A 368 -0.17 -29.39 6.62
N PRO A 369 -0.62 -30.55 6.09
CA PRO A 369 -0.62 -31.80 6.85
C PRO A 369 0.77 -32.21 7.40
N ARG A 370 1.88 -31.73 6.81
CA ARG A 370 3.26 -31.98 7.28
C ARG A 370 3.57 -31.29 8.62
N PHE A 371 2.79 -30.27 8.99
CA PHE A 371 3.04 -29.41 10.16
C PHE A 371 2.03 -29.62 11.29
N ALA A 372 1.32 -30.77 11.30
CA ALA A 372 0.42 -31.13 12.39
C ALA A 372 1.16 -31.06 13.76
N PRO A 373 0.51 -30.54 14.82
CA PRO A 373 -0.92 -30.24 14.94
C PRO A 373 -1.33 -28.83 14.47
N LEU A 374 -0.44 -28.03 13.88
CA LEU A 374 -0.76 -26.66 13.43
C LEU A 374 -1.80 -26.70 12.30
N ARG A 375 -2.91 -25.96 12.46
CA ARG A 375 -4.00 -25.93 11.48
C ARG A 375 -4.00 -24.65 10.66
N PHE A 376 -4.20 -24.78 9.37
CA PHE A 376 -4.47 -23.61 8.52
C PHE A 376 -5.92 -23.16 8.70
N GLN A 377 -6.14 -21.84 8.82
CA GLN A 377 -7.47 -21.27 9.09
C GLN A 377 -7.93 -20.26 8.06
N GLY A 378 -7.02 -19.57 7.40
CA GLY A 378 -7.38 -18.61 6.39
C GLY A 378 -6.21 -17.88 5.76
N ILE A 379 -6.47 -17.29 4.60
CA ILE A 379 -5.53 -16.45 3.87
C ILE A 379 -6.10 -15.05 3.68
N VAL A 380 -5.23 -14.05 3.78
CA VAL A 380 -5.50 -12.66 3.46
C VAL A 380 -4.83 -12.33 2.12
N LEU A 381 -5.58 -11.78 1.16
CA LEU A 381 -5.01 -11.18 -0.04
C LEU A 381 -4.80 -9.70 0.24
N THR A 382 -3.54 -9.31 0.49
CA THR A 382 -3.18 -7.94 0.87
C THR A 382 -3.16 -7.00 -0.32
N GLY A 383 -3.65 -5.79 -0.09
CA GLY A 383 -3.74 -4.72 -1.08
C GLY A 383 -3.29 -3.40 -0.50
N TRP A 384 -2.00 -3.29 -0.17
CA TRP A 384 -1.39 -2.11 0.46
C TRP A 384 -1.52 -0.86 -0.41
N GLN A 385 -1.77 0.29 0.21
CA GLN A 385 -1.87 1.58 -0.46
C GLN A 385 -0.58 2.38 -0.41
N ARG A 386 0.23 2.20 0.63
CA ARG A 386 1.57 2.78 0.78
C ARG A 386 2.33 2.05 1.88
N TYR A 387 3.64 2.25 1.95
CA TYR A 387 4.51 1.56 2.91
C TYR A 387 4.44 2.18 4.33
N ASP A 388 4.25 3.49 4.43
CA ASP A 388 4.05 4.22 5.68
C ASP A 388 3.28 5.54 5.42
N HIS A 389 2.97 6.33 6.45
CA HIS A 389 2.27 7.63 6.33
C HIS A 389 3.05 8.71 5.57
N TYR A 390 4.32 8.49 5.26
CA TYR A 390 5.21 9.46 4.62
C TYR A 390 5.55 9.11 3.17
N SER A 391 5.26 7.87 2.77
CA SER A 391 5.45 7.35 1.43
C SER A 391 4.31 7.78 0.51
N VAL A 392 4.60 7.90 -0.80
CA VAL A 392 3.58 8.11 -1.83
C VAL A 392 2.67 6.89 -1.98
N LEU A 393 1.57 7.06 -2.70
CA LEU A 393 0.67 5.97 -3.05
C LEU A 393 1.31 4.95 -4.00
N CYS A 394 1.03 3.67 -3.71
CA CYS A 394 1.19 2.56 -4.64
C CYS A 394 -0.05 2.46 -5.57
N GLU A 395 -0.29 1.29 -6.18
CA GLU A 395 -1.33 1.10 -7.17
C GLU A 395 -2.73 1.35 -6.58
N LEU A 396 -3.53 2.15 -7.29
CA LEU A 396 -4.91 2.42 -6.90
C LEU A 396 -5.75 1.13 -6.89
N LEU A 397 -6.73 1.06 -5.98
CA LEU A 397 -7.57 -0.12 -5.79
C LEU A 397 -8.32 -0.55 -7.06
N PRO A 398 -9.00 0.34 -7.83
CA PRO A 398 -9.61 0.00 -9.11
C PRO A 398 -8.63 -0.63 -10.11
N VAL A 399 -7.39 -0.15 -10.13
CA VAL A 399 -6.34 -0.65 -11.02
C VAL A 399 -5.89 -2.05 -10.61
N GLY A 400 -5.94 -2.35 -9.30
CA GLY A 400 -5.65 -3.67 -8.73
C GLY A 400 -6.75 -4.73 -8.91
N ILE A 401 -7.97 -4.38 -9.35
CA ILE A 401 -9.10 -5.33 -9.42
C ILE A 401 -8.84 -6.53 -10.33
N PRO A 402 -8.24 -6.40 -11.53
CA PRO A 402 -7.91 -7.57 -12.35
C PRO A 402 -6.91 -8.53 -11.68
N SER A 403 -5.90 -7.98 -11.00
CA SER A 403 -4.93 -8.78 -10.22
C SER A 403 -5.62 -9.48 -9.04
N LEU A 404 -6.49 -8.77 -8.31
CA LEU A 404 -7.30 -9.33 -7.23
C LEU A 404 -8.17 -10.49 -7.71
N ALA A 405 -8.90 -10.30 -8.81
CA ALA A 405 -9.76 -11.34 -9.37
C ALA A 405 -8.94 -12.56 -9.78
N ALA A 406 -7.81 -12.37 -10.45
CA ALA A 406 -6.92 -13.47 -10.82
C ALA A 406 -6.39 -14.24 -9.59
N CYS A 407 -5.93 -13.54 -8.55
CA CYS A 407 -5.42 -14.16 -7.33
C CYS A 407 -6.52 -14.90 -6.56
N LEU A 408 -7.68 -14.27 -6.39
CA LEU A 408 -8.78 -14.86 -5.64
C LEU A 408 -9.39 -16.06 -6.36
N GLN A 409 -9.53 -16.01 -7.69
CA GLN A 409 -9.96 -17.16 -8.48
C GLN A 409 -8.91 -18.28 -8.49
N THR A 410 -7.62 -17.94 -8.50
CA THR A 410 -6.53 -18.93 -8.32
C THR A 410 -6.71 -19.69 -7.00
N LEU A 411 -7.01 -18.99 -5.91
CA LEU A 411 -7.28 -19.59 -4.60
C LEU A 411 -8.51 -20.49 -4.60
N VAL A 412 -9.64 -19.98 -5.10
CA VAL A 412 -10.92 -20.70 -5.10
C VAL A 412 -10.85 -22.00 -5.91
N HIS A 413 -10.09 -22.00 -7.02
CA HIS A 413 -9.99 -23.15 -7.92
C HIS A 413 -8.74 -24.01 -7.68
N GLY A 414 -7.88 -23.65 -6.72
CA GLY A 414 -6.65 -24.39 -6.42
C GLY A 414 -5.58 -24.30 -7.52
N GLY A 415 -5.67 -23.32 -8.41
CA GLY A 415 -4.74 -23.11 -9.52
C GLY A 415 -5.24 -22.09 -10.55
N PHE A 416 -4.33 -21.63 -11.42
CA PHE A 416 -4.65 -20.68 -12.49
C PHE A 416 -4.63 -21.39 -13.86
N MET A 417 -5.75 -22.01 -14.21
CA MET A 417 -5.94 -22.72 -15.48
C MET A 417 -6.85 -21.93 -16.42
N GLU A 418 -7.05 -22.41 -17.65
CA GLU A 418 -7.91 -21.74 -18.64
C GLU A 418 -9.36 -21.55 -18.18
N GLU A 419 -9.89 -22.44 -17.34
CA GLU A 419 -11.21 -22.26 -16.71
C GLU A 419 -11.20 -21.08 -15.72
N THR A 420 -10.19 -21.01 -14.84
CA THR A 420 -9.98 -19.89 -13.91
C THR A 420 -9.85 -18.58 -14.68
N ARG A 421 -9.05 -18.56 -15.75
CA ARG A 421 -8.88 -17.40 -16.64
C ARG A 421 -10.22 -16.96 -17.23
N ARG A 422 -10.99 -17.89 -17.79
CA ARG A 422 -12.32 -17.59 -18.36
C ARG A 422 -13.26 -17.02 -17.30
N LYS A 423 -13.24 -17.57 -16.08
CA LYS A 423 -14.07 -17.07 -14.99
C LYS A 423 -13.73 -15.63 -14.60
N VAL A 424 -12.43 -15.30 -14.55
CA VAL A 424 -11.96 -13.91 -14.34
C VAL A 424 -12.50 -13.00 -15.44
N LEU A 425 -12.32 -13.38 -16.71
CA LEU A 425 -12.80 -12.62 -17.86
C LEU A 425 -14.32 -12.42 -17.83
N ASP A 426 -15.09 -13.46 -17.56
CA ASP A 426 -16.55 -13.42 -17.49
C ASP A 426 -17.04 -12.51 -16.35
N VAL A 427 -16.40 -12.58 -15.18
CA VAL A 427 -16.78 -11.76 -14.02
C VAL A 427 -16.44 -10.29 -14.23
N LEU A 428 -15.28 -10.00 -14.83
CA LEU A 428 -14.79 -8.64 -15.08
C LEU A 428 -15.24 -8.05 -16.41
N GLY A 429 -15.87 -8.81 -17.31
CA GLY A 429 -16.33 -8.36 -18.61
C GLY A 429 -15.21 -8.08 -19.63
N PHE A 430 -14.06 -8.74 -19.49
CA PHE A 430 -12.93 -8.62 -20.42
C PHE A 430 -12.95 -9.70 -21.49
N GLN A 431 -12.27 -9.45 -22.61
CA GLN A 431 -12.15 -10.38 -23.73
C GLN A 431 -10.89 -11.25 -23.62
N SER A 432 -9.78 -10.65 -23.15
CA SER A 432 -8.50 -11.34 -22.99
C SER A 432 -7.77 -10.84 -21.74
N LEU A 433 -6.91 -11.69 -21.18
CA LEU A 433 -6.09 -11.41 -20.01
C LEU A 433 -4.66 -11.82 -20.34
N GLN A 434 -3.75 -10.84 -20.36
CA GLN A 434 -2.34 -11.01 -20.70
C GLN A 434 -1.50 -10.94 -19.43
N LEU A 435 -1.11 -12.09 -18.88
CA LEU A 435 -0.42 -12.16 -17.59
C LEU A 435 0.93 -11.41 -17.63
N GLU A 436 1.74 -11.66 -18.65
CA GLU A 436 3.11 -11.12 -18.75
C GLU A 436 3.13 -9.60 -18.95
N GLN A 437 2.17 -9.08 -19.72
CA GLN A 437 1.97 -7.66 -19.92
C GLN A 437 1.29 -6.99 -18.72
N GLY A 438 0.58 -7.77 -17.90
CA GLY A 438 -0.21 -7.25 -16.79
C GLY A 438 -1.44 -6.48 -17.24
N THR A 439 -1.98 -6.76 -18.44
CA THR A 439 -3.08 -6.00 -19.05
C THR A 439 -4.27 -6.91 -19.38
N CYS A 440 -5.45 -6.28 -19.46
CA CYS A 440 -6.70 -6.92 -19.87
C CYS A 440 -7.28 -6.17 -21.08
N GLU A 441 -7.67 -6.90 -22.12
CA GLU A 441 -8.27 -6.27 -23.30
C GLU A 441 -9.80 -6.37 -23.28
N GLY A 442 -10.45 -5.37 -23.88
CA GLY A 442 -11.90 -5.25 -23.96
C GLY A 442 -12.44 -4.12 -23.07
N ARG A 443 -13.77 -3.93 -23.06
CA ARG A 443 -14.38 -2.82 -22.33
C ARG A 443 -14.31 -3.00 -20.80
N GLY A 444 -14.45 -4.24 -20.32
CA GLY A 444 -14.62 -4.52 -18.90
C GLY A 444 -16.01 -4.08 -18.37
N ALA A 445 -16.37 -4.55 -17.17
CA ALA A 445 -17.67 -4.35 -16.54
C ALA A 445 -17.60 -4.41 -15.00
N PHE A 446 -16.47 -3.98 -14.41
CA PHE A 446 -16.27 -3.95 -12.96
C PHE A 446 -16.21 -2.51 -12.43
N PRO A 447 -16.44 -2.30 -11.12
CA PRO A 447 -16.43 -0.96 -10.53
C PRO A 447 -15.06 -0.28 -10.67
N GLY A 448 -15.02 0.89 -11.32
CA GLY A 448 -13.80 1.66 -11.54
C GLY A 448 -12.99 1.24 -12.78
N VAL A 449 -13.61 0.54 -13.73
CA VAL A 449 -12.98 0.14 -15.00
C VAL A 449 -12.52 1.35 -15.84
N GLU A 450 -13.22 2.48 -15.74
CA GLU A 450 -12.83 3.73 -16.40
C GLU A 450 -11.48 4.23 -15.89
N ILE A 451 -11.26 4.17 -14.56
CA ILE A 451 -9.96 4.50 -13.96
C ILE A 451 -8.89 3.53 -14.43
N TYR A 452 -9.19 2.22 -14.48
CA TYR A 452 -8.23 1.21 -14.97
C TYR A 452 -7.70 1.57 -16.37
N HIS A 453 -8.57 1.84 -17.34
CA HIS A 453 -8.18 2.19 -18.71
C HIS A 453 -7.44 3.52 -18.81
N MET A 454 -7.84 4.52 -18.04
CA MET A 454 -7.17 5.83 -18.08
C MET A 454 -5.81 5.80 -17.40
N VAL A 455 -5.67 5.07 -16.29
CA VAL A 455 -4.38 4.86 -15.64
C VAL A 455 -3.45 4.03 -16.52
N GLU A 456 -3.97 3.03 -17.25
CA GLU A 456 -3.19 2.29 -18.25
C GLU A 456 -2.60 3.24 -19.30
N GLN A 457 -3.40 4.17 -19.83
CA GLN A 457 -2.94 5.18 -20.79
C GLN A 457 -1.91 6.13 -20.19
N VAL A 458 -2.14 6.63 -18.97
CA VAL A 458 -1.18 7.50 -18.28
C VAL A 458 0.16 6.78 -18.08
N ASN A 459 0.12 5.58 -17.51
CA ASN A 459 1.30 4.79 -17.19
C ASN A 459 2.06 4.34 -18.45
N GLY A 460 1.34 3.94 -19.49
CA GLY A 460 1.92 3.41 -20.72
C GLY A 460 2.37 4.47 -21.73
N HIS A 461 1.75 5.66 -21.76
CA HIS A 461 1.88 6.57 -22.91
C HIS A 461 2.12 8.04 -22.57
N LEU A 462 1.80 8.54 -21.37
CA LEU A 462 1.92 9.97 -21.08
C LEU A 462 3.36 10.46 -21.22
N LYS A 463 4.27 9.86 -20.46
CA LYS A 463 5.69 10.22 -20.47
C LYS A 463 6.29 10.06 -21.86
N GLU A 464 6.08 8.91 -22.50
CA GLU A 464 6.67 8.62 -23.81
C GLU A 464 6.17 9.58 -24.90
N SER A 465 4.86 9.85 -24.94
CA SER A 465 4.28 10.75 -25.93
C SER A 465 4.78 12.20 -25.79
N ILE A 466 4.94 12.67 -24.54
CA ILE A 466 5.48 14.01 -24.26
C ILE A 466 6.97 14.07 -24.56
N GLN A 467 7.74 13.07 -24.15
CA GLN A 467 9.18 12.99 -24.43
C GLN A 467 9.43 12.93 -25.94
N LYS A 468 8.64 12.16 -26.68
CA LYS A 468 8.68 12.09 -28.15
C LYS A 468 8.44 13.47 -28.79
N ALA A 469 7.45 14.22 -28.30
CA ALA A 469 7.21 15.57 -28.78
C ALA A 469 8.37 16.53 -28.45
N LEU A 470 8.94 16.44 -27.24
CA LEU A 470 10.02 17.33 -26.80
C LEU A 470 11.38 17.01 -27.45
N GLU A 471 11.69 15.73 -27.62
CA GLU A 471 13.03 15.26 -27.96
C GLU A 471 13.12 14.67 -29.36
N GLU A 472 12.09 14.04 -29.90
CA GLU A 472 12.23 13.34 -31.19
C GLU A 472 11.80 14.20 -32.38
N GLU A 473 11.00 15.25 -32.14
CA GLU A 473 10.57 16.16 -33.19
C GLU A 473 11.69 17.14 -33.55
N SER A 474 12.39 16.85 -34.66
CA SER A 474 13.51 17.67 -35.18
C SER A 474 13.15 19.14 -35.39
N GLY A 475 11.88 19.42 -35.72
CA GLY A 475 11.34 20.77 -35.84
C GLY A 475 11.36 21.55 -34.52
N ILE A 476 11.00 20.89 -33.41
CA ILE A 476 11.03 21.52 -32.08
C ILE A 476 12.48 21.73 -31.63
N LYS A 477 13.35 20.74 -31.81
CA LYS A 477 14.78 20.86 -31.49
C LYS A 477 15.48 21.99 -32.25
N GLY A 478 15.16 22.17 -33.52
CA GLY A 478 15.82 23.16 -34.39
C GLY A 478 15.22 24.56 -34.32
N TRP A 479 13.89 24.68 -34.29
CA TRP A 479 13.18 25.95 -34.44
C TRP A 479 12.39 26.38 -33.20
N PHE A 480 12.40 25.58 -32.13
CA PHE A 480 11.69 25.86 -30.89
C PHE A 480 12.41 25.35 -29.64
N SER A 481 13.74 25.37 -29.70
CA SER A 481 14.61 24.91 -28.61
C SER A 481 14.46 25.76 -27.34
N PRO A 482 15.03 25.33 -26.19
CA PRO A 482 15.05 26.14 -24.97
C PRO A 482 15.57 27.57 -25.17
N TYR A 483 16.51 27.79 -26.11
CA TYR A 483 17.00 29.12 -26.46
C TYR A 483 15.91 30.00 -27.10
N HIS A 484 15.18 29.46 -28.08
CA HIS A 484 14.08 30.16 -28.76
C HIS A 484 12.97 30.53 -27.77
N ARG A 485 12.58 29.58 -26.92
CA ARG A 485 11.57 29.76 -25.87
C ARG A 485 11.99 30.82 -24.86
N LYS A 486 13.22 30.75 -24.34
CA LYS A 486 13.77 31.71 -23.37
C LYS A 486 13.82 33.13 -23.91
N HIS A 487 14.27 33.30 -25.16
CA HIS A 487 14.41 34.60 -25.80
C HIS A 487 13.17 35.04 -26.60
N GLN A 488 12.10 34.24 -26.56
CA GLN A 488 10.79 34.52 -27.16
C GLN A 488 10.87 34.99 -28.61
N PHE A 489 11.51 34.19 -29.46
CA PHE A 489 11.57 34.43 -30.91
C PHE A 489 11.48 33.12 -31.69
N GLY A 490 11.03 33.19 -32.94
CA GLY A 490 10.90 32.03 -33.82
C GLY A 490 10.32 32.41 -35.18
N ASN A 491 10.52 31.57 -36.18
CA ASN A 491 9.94 31.75 -37.51
C ASN A 491 8.57 31.06 -37.57
N PRO A 492 7.45 31.80 -37.70
CA PRO A 492 6.10 31.22 -37.68
C PRO A 492 5.91 30.09 -38.69
N ARG A 493 6.42 30.23 -39.92
CA ARG A 493 6.34 29.20 -40.97
C ARG A 493 6.94 27.87 -40.52
N ASN A 494 8.09 27.91 -39.85
CA ASN A 494 8.76 26.70 -39.38
C ASN A 494 8.04 26.11 -38.17
N MET A 495 7.51 26.97 -37.31
CA MET A 495 6.79 26.56 -36.10
C MET A 495 5.44 25.91 -36.42
N GLU A 496 4.75 26.40 -37.46
CA GLU A 496 3.49 25.81 -37.94
C GLU A 496 3.64 24.36 -38.41
N SER A 497 4.84 23.91 -38.78
CA SER A 497 5.09 22.54 -39.25
C SER A 497 4.87 21.47 -38.16
N PHE A 498 5.04 21.84 -36.89
CA PHE A 498 4.83 20.96 -35.74
C PHE A 498 3.71 21.45 -34.80
N GLY A 499 3.34 22.72 -34.87
CA GLY A 499 2.40 23.35 -33.95
C GLY A 499 1.03 22.69 -33.85
N SER A 500 0.47 22.21 -34.97
CA SER A 500 -0.82 21.52 -34.98
C SER A 500 -0.79 20.21 -34.20
N LYS A 501 0.28 19.42 -34.35
CA LYS A 501 0.50 18.17 -33.61
C LYS A 501 0.69 18.43 -32.12
N LEU A 502 1.51 19.43 -31.78
CA LEU A 502 1.74 19.84 -30.40
C LEU A 502 0.44 20.26 -29.70
N LEU A 503 -0.34 21.13 -30.34
CA LEU A 503 -1.61 21.60 -29.79
C LEU A 503 -2.63 20.46 -29.66
N LYS A 504 -2.66 19.52 -30.61
CA LYS A 504 -3.54 18.35 -30.56
C LYS A 504 -3.16 17.40 -29.43
N LEU A 505 -1.87 17.07 -29.29
CA LEU A 505 -1.35 16.26 -28.18
C LEU A 505 -1.73 16.85 -26.82
N HIS A 506 -1.59 18.17 -26.66
CA HIS A 506 -2.00 18.86 -25.45
C HIS A 506 -3.50 18.80 -25.21
N GLU A 507 -4.34 19.04 -26.22
CA GLU A 507 -5.79 18.93 -26.10
C GLU A 507 -6.24 17.52 -25.70
N ASP A 508 -5.66 16.49 -26.32
CA ASP A 508 -6.00 15.09 -26.05
C ASP A 508 -5.66 14.69 -24.61
N TRP A 509 -4.45 15.04 -24.13
CA TRP A 509 -4.06 14.76 -22.75
C TRP A 509 -4.84 15.57 -21.71
N GLU A 510 -5.10 16.85 -21.96
CA GLU A 510 -5.94 17.66 -21.05
C GLU A 510 -7.36 17.12 -20.96
N SER A 511 -7.92 16.63 -22.07
CA SER A 511 -9.26 16.03 -22.06
C SER A 511 -9.29 14.73 -21.25
N LEU A 512 -8.32 13.83 -21.48
CA LEU A 512 -8.22 12.56 -20.75
C LEU A 512 -8.00 12.82 -19.26
N VAL A 513 -7.08 13.72 -18.90
CA VAL A 513 -6.76 14.02 -17.49
C VAL A 513 -7.94 14.66 -16.75
N ARG A 514 -8.71 15.52 -17.41
CA ARG A 514 -9.93 16.07 -16.84
C ARG A 514 -10.98 14.98 -16.55
N GLU A 515 -11.13 14.02 -17.45
CA GLU A 515 -12.03 12.88 -17.26
C GLU A 515 -11.52 11.94 -16.16
N LEU A 516 -10.22 11.64 -16.15
CA LEU A 516 -9.58 10.84 -15.11
C LEU A 516 -9.79 11.43 -13.73
N ARG A 517 -9.56 12.74 -13.57
CA ARG A 517 -9.83 13.46 -12.32
C ARG A 517 -11.28 13.30 -11.87
N ALA A 518 -12.25 13.48 -12.77
CA ALA A 518 -13.67 13.31 -12.45
C ALA A 518 -14.01 11.86 -12.01
N GLN A 519 -13.42 10.86 -12.65
CA GLN A 519 -13.59 9.46 -12.25
C GLN A 519 -12.92 9.17 -10.91
N LEU A 520 -11.70 9.66 -10.67
CA LEU A 520 -11.02 9.54 -9.39
C LEU A 520 -11.83 10.20 -8.26
N GLU A 521 -12.35 11.40 -8.46
CA GLU A 521 -13.21 12.12 -7.51
C GLU A 521 -14.52 11.38 -7.21
N SER A 522 -14.99 10.50 -8.10
CA SER A 522 -16.17 9.67 -7.83
C SER A 522 -15.90 8.55 -6.81
N ILE A 523 -14.64 8.10 -6.71
CA ILE A 523 -14.22 6.97 -5.87
C ILE A 523 -13.42 7.43 -4.66
N TYR A 524 -12.64 8.49 -4.76
CA TYR A 524 -11.68 8.92 -3.75
C TYR A 524 -11.96 10.33 -3.23
N PHE A 525 -11.35 10.64 -2.08
CA PHE A 525 -11.37 11.99 -1.49
C PHE A 525 -10.36 12.91 -2.20
N PRO A 526 -10.56 14.24 -2.15
CA PRO A 526 -9.76 15.19 -2.91
C PRO A 526 -8.24 15.08 -2.70
N ASP A 527 -7.78 14.83 -1.48
CA ASP A 527 -6.37 14.65 -1.15
C ASP A 527 -5.72 13.48 -1.90
N THR A 528 -6.38 12.32 -1.94
CA THR A 528 -5.93 11.17 -2.74
C THR A 528 -5.83 11.53 -4.22
N VAL A 529 -6.81 12.28 -4.75
CA VAL A 529 -6.81 12.68 -6.16
C VAL A 529 -5.65 13.63 -6.45
N GLU A 530 -5.44 14.66 -5.62
CA GLU A 530 -4.33 15.59 -5.81
C GLU A 530 -2.97 14.88 -5.72
N GLU A 531 -2.72 14.10 -4.68
CA GLU A 531 -1.46 13.36 -4.50
C GLU A 531 -1.17 12.48 -5.72
N TRP A 532 -2.17 11.70 -6.19
CA TRP A 532 -1.96 10.83 -7.33
C TRP A 532 -1.67 11.61 -8.62
N MET A 533 -2.35 12.74 -8.84
CA MET A 533 -2.12 13.61 -10.00
C MET A 533 -0.73 14.27 -9.95
N GLU A 534 -0.30 14.72 -8.78
CA GLU A 534 1.02 15.34 -8.55
C GLU A 534 2.18 14.38 -8.77
N GLU A 535 2.01 13.11 -8.41
CA GLU A 535 3.07 12.10 -8.59
C GLU A 535 3.09 11.52 -10.02
N ASN A 536 1.92 11.27 -10.62
CA ASN A 536 1.84 10.44 -11.83
C ASN A 536 1.56 11.21 -13.13
N VAL A 537 1.00 12.43 -13.05
CA VAL A 537 0.54 13.17 -14.24
C VAL A 537 1.25 14.51 -14.39
N ASN A 538 1.17 15.37 -13.37
CA ASN A 538 1.67 16.74 -13.41
C ASN A 538 3.15 16.85 -13.81
N PRO A 539 4.08 15.98 -13.36
CA PRO A 539 5.51 16.08 -13.72
C PRO A 539 5.76 16.03 -15.22
N TYR A 540 4.87 15.40 -15.98
CA TYR A 540 4.94 15.30 -17.44
C TYR A 540 4.04 16.33 -18.11
N LEU A 541 2.78 16.44 -17.69
CA LEU A 541 1.80 17.30 -18.34
C LEU A 541 2.16 18.78 -18.24
N ASP A 542 2.78 19.21 -17.14
CA ASP A 542 3.19 20.61 -16.97
C ASP A 542 4.30 21.01 -17.95
N GLN A 543 5.17 20.07 -18.35
CA GLN A 543 6.16 20.32 -19.40
C GLN A 543 5.48 20.60 -20.76
N LEU A 544 4.42 19.85 -21.07
CA LEU A 544 3.64 20.03 -22.28
C LEU A 544 2.85 21.36 -22.26
N ARG A 545 2.24 21.69 -21.11
CA ARG A 545 1.55 22.98 -20.88
C ARG A 545 2.48 24.16 -21.10
N ASP A 546 3.69 24.10 -20.52
CA ASP A 546 4.72 25.12 -20.70
C ASP A 546 5.15 25.26 -22.16
N LEU A 547 5.34 24.14 -22.86
CA LEU A 547 5.71 24.15 -24.28
C LEU A 547 4.63 24.82 -25.14
N VAL A 548 3.36 24.48 -24.90
CA VAL A 548 2.21 25.07 -25.60
C VAL A 548 2.05 26.56 -25.28
N ARG A 549 2.24 26.96 -24.01
CA ARG A 549 2.23 28.37 -23.61
C ARG A 549 3.26 29.17 -24.39
N ASP A 550 4.50 28.68 -24.42
CA ASP A 550 5.60 29.35 -25.11
C ASP A 550 5.36 29.39 -26.63
N TYR A 551 4.80 28.32 -27.20
CA TYR A 551 4.49 28.24 -28.63
C TYR A 551 3.47 29.31 -29.01
N ARG A 552 2.37 29.41 -28.24
CA ARG A 552 1.33 30.42 -28.43
C ARG A 552 1.88 31.83 -28.26
N ALA A 553 2.79 32.05 -27.29
CA ALA A 553 3.41 33.34 -27.06
C ALA A 553 4.28 33.78 -28.27
N ILE A 554 5.13 32.89 -28.78
CA ILE A 554 6.04 33.20 -29.89
C ILE A 554 5.29 33.36 -31.22
N ILE A 555 4.29 32.51 -31.51
CA ILE A 555 3.46 32.65 -32.71
C ILE A 555 2.75 34.01 -32.74
N ARG A 556 2.25 34.49 -31.60
CA ARG A 556 1.62 35.82 -31.49
C ARG A 556 2.56 36.98 -31.82
N LEU A 557 3.87 36.82 -31.64
CA LEU A 557 4.85 37.84 -32.02
C LEU A 557 5.02 37.96 -33.53
N ASN A 558 4.58 36.95 -34.31
CA ASN A 558 4.61 36.94 -35.78
C ASN A 558 5.99 37.35 -36.35
N ALA A 559 7.03 36.58 -35.98
CA ALA A 559 8.44 36.80 -36.34
C ALA A 559 9.10 38.07 -35.77
N ARG A 560 8.41 38.86 -34.94
CA ARG A 560 9.05 39.98 -34.24
C ARG A 560 9.86 39.44 -33.05
N PRO A 561 11.15 39.78 -32.90
CA PRO A 561 11.84 39.51 -31.65
C PRO A 561 11.13 40.30 -30.55
N LYS A 562 10.88 39.68 -29.40
CA LYS A 562 10.37 40.43 -28.25
C LYS A 562 11.40 41.50 -27.87
N ALA A 563 10.96 42.75 -27.75
CA ALA A 563 11.84 43.83 -27.33
C ALA A 563 12.40 43.50 -25.93
N SER A 564 13.71 43.67 -25.77
CA SER A 564 14.49 43.40 -24.57
C SER A 564 13.93 44.06 -23.32
#